data_AF-A0A9Q9ICG2-F1
#
_entry.id   AF-A0A9Q9ICG2-F1
#
_cell.length_a   1.000
_cell.length_b   1.000
_cell.length_c   1.000
_cell.angle_alpha   90.00
_cell.angle_beta   90.00
_cell.angle_gamma   90.00
#
_symmetry.space_group_name_H-M   'P 1'
#
loop_
_entity.id
_entity.type
_entity.pdbx_description
1 polymer ?
#
loop_
_entity_poly.entity_id
_entity_poly.type
_entity_poly.pdbx_seq_one_letter_code
_entity_poly.pdbx_strand_id
1 'polypeptide(L)'
;MIEVGPPAYTGKRRAGIDGQPRFVFAAVLVVVALVVVLLRVLTGGAPQPEDRLSAEPPGPLVPTGRAATAATTGPASPAGSAGPRPGHSASPSASPAASAAPSTSVSAPAPAQSSPSAPGSPSATGTAATSIEAEAAANRRPSQMTVREVSTASGGRAVTGIGNNRTLTFTGVTAQRAGEVTLTVGYLSTEDRSCWLRAGRGNWQQVRFPSSGAWDRVATVTLTVRLEAGQNTIEAGNTTGRWCPDLDRITVAPR
;
A
#
# COMPACT_ATOMS: atom_id res chain seq x y z
N MET A 1 -80.49 20.93 -9.46
CA MET A 1 -79.54 20.35 -8.50
C MET A 1 -78.15 20.57 -9.07
N ILE A 2 -77.33 21.34 -8.36
CA ILE A 2 -76.00 21.76 -8.81
C ILE A 2 -75.00 20.79 -8.18
N GLU A 3 -74.31 19.99 -8.98
CA GLU A 3 -73.18 19.16 -8.53
C GLU A 3 -71.89 19.83 -9.04
N VAL A 4 -71.20 20.53 -8.13
CA VAL A 4 -69.90 21.13 -8.40
C VAL A 4 -68.84 20.07 -8.13
N GLY A 5 -68.30 19.47 -9.21
CA GLY A 5 -67.13 18.60 -9.13
C GLY A 5 -65.87 19.37 -8.71
N PRO A 6 -64.91 18.73 -8.01
CA PRO A 6 -63.71 19.41 -7.52
C PRO A 6 -62.80 19.86 -8.68
N PRO A 7 -62.08 20.99 -8.55
CA PRO A 7 -61.22 21.50 -9.61
C PRO A 7 -60.02 20.59 -9.87
N ALA A 8 -59.73 20.36 -11.15
CA ALA A 8 -58.55 19.64 -11.62
C ALA A 8 -57.26 20.37 -11.15
N TYR A 9 -56.43 19.67 -10.38
CA TYR A 9 -55.12 20.16 -9.95
C TYR A 9 -54.16 20.22 -11.14
N THR A 10 -53.96 21.42 -11.68
CA THR A 10 -52.94 21.72 -12.67
C THR A 10 -51.61 21.98 -11.96
N GLY A 11 -50.78 20.95 -11.86
CA GLY A 11 -49.42 21.07 -11.34
C GLY A 11 -48.58 22.01 -12.21
N LYS A 12 -48.22 23.18 -11.68
CA LYS A 12 -47.16 24.03 -12.24
C LYS A 12 -45.86 23.22 -12.23
N ARG A 13 -45.29 22.96 -13.42
CA ARG A 13 -43.91 22.50 -13.55
C ARG A 13 -43.02 23.57 -12.89
N ARG A 14 -42.46 23.26 -11.71
CA ARG A 14 -41.41 24.10 -11.13
C ARG A 14 -40.18 23.96 -12.03
N ALA A 15 -39.77 25.08 -12.62
CA ALA A 15 -38.49 25.21 -13.29
C ALA A 15 -37.38 24.73 -12.37
N GLY A 16 -36.41 24.02 -12.95
CA GLY A 16 -35.28 23.45 -12.23
C GLY A 16 -34.54 24.49 -11.40
N ILE A 17 -34.25 24.15 -10.16
CA ILE A 17 -33.13 24.75 -9.41
C ILE A 17 -31.96 23.76 -9.57
N ASP A 18 -31.55 23.54 -10.82
CA ASP A 18 -30.22 23.04 -11.12
C ASP A 18 -29.28 24.25 -11.01
N GLY A 19 -28.76 24.47 -9.80
CA GLY A 19 -27.88 25.59 -9.54
C GLY A 19 -27.59 25.82 -8.06
N GLN A 20 -26.45 25.27 -7.63
CA GLN A 20 -25.66 25.62 -6.43
C GLN A 20 -25.84 24.78 -5.14
N PRO A 21 -24.96 23.76 -4.94
CA PRO A 21 -24.56 23.37 -3.59
C PRO A 21 -23.02 23.30 -3.43
N ARG A 22 -22.27 24.20 -4.08
CA ARG A 22 -20.81 24.32 -3.84
C ARG A 22 -20.42 25.63 -3.17
N PHE A 23 -21.09 26.74 -3.52
CA PHE A 23 -20.81 28.04 -2.92
C PHE A 23 -21.41 28.21 -1.52
N VAL A 24 -22.58 27.64 -1.24
CA VAL A 24 -23.19 27.71 0.10
C VAL A 24 -22.35 26.95 1.13
N PHE A 25 -21.85 25.75 0.78
CA PHE A 25 -20.98 24.98 1.65
C PHE A 25 -19.60 25.64 1.87
N ALA A 26 -19.02 26.23 0.83
CA ALA A 26 -17.77 26.99 0.96
C ALA A 26 -17.94 28.25 1.82
N ALA A 27 -19.05 28.99 1.64
CA ALA A 27 -19.35 30.18 2.44
C ALA A 27 -19.57 29.82 3.93
N VAL A 28 -20.28 28.73 4.22
CA VAL A 28 -20.48 28.25 5.61
C VAL A 28 -19.14 27.85 6.25
N LEU A 29 -18.25 27.17 5.52
CA LEU A 29 -16.91 26.80 6.03
C LEU A 29 -16.03 28.02 6.31
N VAL A 30 -16.07 29.04 5.47
CA VAL A 30 -15.32 30.29 5.67
C VAL A 30 -15.83 31.04 6.90
N VAL A 31 -17.16 31.12 7.10
CA VAL A 31 -17.74 31.75 8.29
C VAL A 31 -17.39 30.97 9.56
N VAL A 32 -17.46 29.64 9.55
CA VAL A 32 -17.06 28.80 10.69
C VAL A 32 -15.57 28.98 11.00
N ALA A 33 -14.70 29.01 9.99
CA ALA A 33 -13.27 29.25 10.18
C ALA A 33 -13.00 30.64 10.78
N LEU A 34 -13.69 31.69 10.31
CA LEU A 34 -13.57 33.05 10.85
C LEU A 34 -14.06 33.14 12.30
N VAL A 35 -15.16 32.47 12.66
CA VAL A 35 -15.66 32.42 14.05
C VAL A 35 -14.68 31.69 14.97
N VAL A 36 -14.08 30.59 14.52
CA VAL A 36 -13.06 29.86 15.30
C VAL A 36 -11.80 30.70 15.49
N VAL A 37 -11.34 31.42 14.46
CA VAL A 37 -10.20 32.33 14.58
C VAL A 37 -10.50 33.49 15.52
N LEU A 38 -11.69 34.10 15.42
CA LEU A 38 -12.12 35.18 16.32
C LEU A 38 -12.20 34.69 17.77
N LEU A 39 -12.73 33.49 18.01
CA LEU A 39 -12.82 32.91 19.35
C LEU A 39 -11.43 32.62 19.95
N ARG A 40 -10.44 32.25 19.12
CA ARG A 40 -9.04 32.04 19.54
C ARG A 40 -8.31 33.35 19.86
N VAL A 41 -8.63 34.43 19.14
CA VAL A 41 -8.09 35.78 19.43
C VAL A 41 -8.69 36.36 20.71
N LEU A 42 -9.99 36.15 20.95
CA LEU A 42 -10.69 36.63 22.15
C LEU A 42 -10.32 35.85 23.42
N THR A 43 -9.87 34.60 23.31
CA THR A 43 -9.47 33.75 24.46
C THR A 43 -7.97 33.77 24.76
N GLY A 44 -7.18 34.60 24.07
CA GLY A 44 -5.81 34.97 24.47
C GLY A 44 -4.77 33.83 24.50
N GLY A 45 -5.03 32.67 23.86
CA GLY A 45 -4.14 31.51 23.94
C GLY A 45 -2.92 31.60 23.01
N ALA A 46 -1.88 32.31 23.42
CA ALA A 46 -0.54 32.21 22.82
C ALA A 46 0.14 30.88 23.21
N PRO A 47 0.98 30.28 22.34
CA PRO A 47 1.76 29.09 22.66
C PRO A 47 2.91 29.46 23.61
N GLN A 48 2.95 28.87 24.81
CA GLN A 48 4.04 29.07 25.78
C GLN A 48 5.16 28.02 25.56
N PRO A 49 6.44 28.44 25.53
CA PRO A 49 7.59 27.56 25.40
C PRO A 49 8.01 26.94 26.75
N GLU A 50 8.34 25.64 26.70
CA GLU A 50 9.26 24.84 27.53
C GLU A 50 9.67 25.43 28.90
N ASP A 51 9.15 24.85 30.00
CA ASP A 51 9.76 25.01 31.32
C ASP A 51 10.48 23.72 31.73
N ARG A 52 11.81 23.82 31.75
CA ARG A 52 12.73 22.84 32.32
C ARG A 52 12.76 23.08 33.83
N LEU A 53 12.27 22.15 34.65
CA LEU A 53 12.87 21.88 35.96
C LEU A 53 12.46 20.52 36.55
N SER A 54 13.47 19.67 36.70
CA SER A 54 13.71 18.70 37.77
C SER A 54 12.53 18.01 38.47
N ALA A 55 12.34 16.73 38.14
CA ALA A 55 12.02 15.71 39.12
C ALA A 55 12.85 14.44 38.83
N GLU A 56 13.75 14.13 39.76
CA GLU A 56 14.64 12.97 39.76
C GLU A 56 13.86 11.68 40.07
N PRO A 57 14.23 10.50 39.53
CA PRO A 57 13.56 9.23 39.79
C PRO A 57 14.14 8.46 40.99
N PRO A 58 13.31 7.91 41.90
CA PRO A 58 13.66 6.70 42.65
C PRO A 58 12.87 5.52 42.05
N GLY A 59 13.39 4.37 41.61
CA GLY A 59 14.58 3.55 41.86
C GLY A 59 14.15 2.11 41.45
N PRO A 60 15.05 1.15 41.21
CA PRO A 60 14.68 -0.15 40.64
C PRO A 60 14.03 -1.08 41.68
N LEU A 61 12.89 -1.68 41.34
CA LEU A 61 12.33 -2.79 42.11
C LEU A 61 13.16 -4.07 41.84
N VAL A 62 13.78 -4.59 42.91
CA VAL A 62 14.51 -5.87 42.97
C VAL A 62 13.51 -7.05 42.98
N PRO A 63 13.83 -8.20 42.34
CA PRO A 63 12.95 -9.36 42.29
C PRO A 63 13.04 -10.20 43.57
N THR A 64 11.90 -10.69 44.05
CA THR A 64 11.83 -11.72 45.09
C THR A 64 11.58 -13.10 44.46
N GLY A 65 12.45 -14.06 44.81
CA GLY A 65 12.35 -15.49 44.44
C GLY A 65 11.10 -16.17 45.03
N ARG A 66 10.83 -17.45 44.79
CA ARG A 66 11.72 -18.62 44.88
C ARG A 66 10.96 -19.87 44.39
N ALA A 67 11.71 -20.78 43.75
CA ALA A 67 11.67 -22.26 43.65
C ALA A 67 10.39 -23.05 44.07
N ALA A 68 10.06 -24.24 43.56
CA ALA A 68 10.91 -25.37 43.16
C ALA A 68 10.08 -26.53 42.55
N THR A 69 10.78 -27.46 41.87
CA THR A 69 10.55 -28.94 41.77
C THR A 69 9.31 -29.45 41.01
N ALA A 70 9.32 -30.55 40.23
CA ALA A 70 10.21 -31.71 40.05
C ALA A 70 9.95 -32.32 38.64
N ALA A 71 10.97 -32.80 37.91
CA ALA A 71 11.29 -34.23 37.66
C ALA A 71 10.39 -34.89 36.58
N THR A 72 10.81 -35.69 35.59
CA THR A 72 11.64 -36.90 35.64
C THR A 72 11.81 -37.48 34.20
N THR A 73 13.04 -37.87 33.86
CA THR A 73 13.53 -38.95 32.93
C THR A 73 13.01 -39.16 31.49
N GLY A 74 13.97 -39.33 30.55
CA GLY A 74 13.80 -39.82 29.15
C GLY A 74 13.45 -41.33 29.04
N PRO A 75 13.83 -42.09 27.98
CA PRO A 75 14.80 -41.81 26.90
C PRO A 75 14.38 -42.29 25.46
N ALA A 76 15.34 -42.12 24.52
CA ALA A 76 15.69 -43.00 23.39
C ALA A 76 14.85 -43.05 22.09
N SER A 77 15.56 -42.72 20.99
CA SER A 77 15.32 -43.23 19.62
C SER A 77 15.47 -44.76 19.53
N PRO A 78 14.98 -45.35 18.43
CA PRO A 78 15.93 -46.00 17.54
C PRO A 78 15.69 -45.74 16.04
N ALA A 79 16.73 -46.08 15.27
CA ALA A 79 16.85 -46.05 13.82
C ALA A 79 16.33 -47.35 13.15
N GLY A 80 16.23 -47.32 11.82
CA GLY A 80 16.06 -48.47 10.91
C GLY A 80 14.76 -48.38 10.10
N SER A 81 14.67 -48.65 8.80
CA SER A 81 15.54 -49.49 7.96
C SER A 81 15.36 -49.18 6.47
N ALA A 82 16.39 -49.52 5.69
CA ALA A 82 16.53 -49.37 4.25
C ALA A 82 15.83 -50.50 3.46
N GLY A 83 15.60 -50.30 2.15
CA GLY A 83 15.24 -51.38 1.22
C GLY A 83 14.84 -50.93 -0.19
N PRO A 84 15.54 -51.35 -1.27
CA PRO A 84 15.54 -50.70 -2.60
C PRO A 84 14.69 -51.44 -3.65
N ARG A 85 14.47 -50.84 -4.85
CA ARG A 85 14.45 -51.55 -6.16
C ARG A 85 14.38 -50.60 -7.38
N PRO A 86 14.73 -51.08 -8.61
CA PRO A 86 15.63 -50.37 -9.53
C PRO A 86 15.08 -50.18 -10.96
N GLY A 87 15.83 -49.39 -11.76
CA GLY A 87 15.88 -49.46 -13.23
C GLY A 87 14.72 -48.73 -13.93
N HIS A 88 14.94 -47.99 -15.02
CA HIS A 88 15.81 -48.32 -16.15
C HIS A 88 16.51 -47.09 -16.74
N SER A 89 17.80 -47.28 -17.06
CA SER A 89 18.53 -46.49 -18.04
C SER A 89 18.02 -46.78 -19.44
N ALA A 90 17.86 -45.73 -20.26
CA ALA A 90 18.12 -45.78 -21.69
C ALA A 90 18.41 -44.37 -22.21
N SER A 91 19.70 -44.11 -22.44
CA SER A 91 20.22 -43.25 -23.51
C SER A 91 20.89 -44.20 -24.52
N PRO A 92 21.23 -43.87 -25.79
CA PRO A 92 21.34 -42.53 -26.38
C PRO A 92 20.92 -42.39 -27.87
N SER A 93 21.08 -41.16 -28.39
CA SER A 93 21.59 -40.74 -29.71
C SER A 93 21.02 -41.33 -31.02
N ALA A 94 20.54 -40.46 -31.91
CA ALA A 94 20.97 -40.43 -33.32
C ALA A 94 20.50 -39.14 -34.04
N SER A 95 21.47 -38.34 -34.49
CA SER A 95 21.36 -37.49 -35.67
C SER A 95 21.82 -38.31 -36.89
N PRO A 96 21.28 -38.07 -38.08
CA PRO A 96 22.19 -37.77 -39.19
C PRO A 96 21.70 -36.63 -40.10
N ALA A 97 22.69 -36.03 -40.76
CA ALA A 97 22.59 -35.02 -41.80
C ALA A 97 22.60 -35.66 -43.20
N ALA A 98 21.95 -35.01 -44.18
CA ALA A 98 22.28 -34.91 -45.63
C ALA A 98 21.06 -34.27 -46.33
N SER A 99 21.07 -33.09 -46.99
CA SER A 99 21.92 -32.49 -48.02
C SER A 99 21.59 -32.92 -49.47
N ALA A 100 21.27 -31.92 -50.32
CA ALA A 100 21.31 -31.78 -51.80
C ALA A 100 19.96 -31.24 -52.38
N ALA A 101 19.77 -29.95 -52.74
CA ALA A 101 20.29 -29.13 -53.89
C ALA A 101 19.60 -29.47 -55.26
N PRO A 102 19.50 -28.59 -56.29
CA PRO A 102 20.14 -27.27 -56.50
C PRO A 102 19.29 -26.11 -57.14
N SER A 103 19.91 -24.91 -57.11
CA SER A 103 20.00 -23.75 -58.05
C SER A 103 18.89 -23.46 -59.08
N THR A 104 18.48 -22.21 -59.37
CA THR A 104 19.31 -21.11 -59.94
C THR A 104 18.65 -19.73 -59.82
N SER A 105 19.42 -18.69 -59.48
CA SER A 105 19.49 -17.46 -60.30
C SER A 105 20.63 -16.56 -59.80
N VAL A 106 21.56 -16.31 -60.72
CA VAL A 106 22.65 -15.35 -60.63
C VAL A 106 22.10 -13.98 -61.02
N SER A 107 22.39 -12.95 -60.22
CA SER A 107 22.52 -11.58 -60.72
C SER A 107 23.60 -10.84 -59.93
N ALA A 108 24.42 -10.11 -60.67
CA ALA A 108 25.75 -9.59 -60.32
C ALA A 108 25.69 -8.35 -59.38
N PRO A 109 26.85 -7.86 -58.87
CA PRO A 109 26.92 -7.05 -57.65
C PRO A 109 26.64 -5.58 -57.90
N ALA A 110 25.82 -4.97 -57.03
CA ALA A 110 25.73 -3.52 -56.90
C ALA A 110 26.81 -3.02 -55.92
N PRO A 111 27.52 -1.92 -56.21
CA PRO A 111 28.61 -1.41 -55.37
C PRO A 111 28.12 -1.02 -53.98
N ALA A 112 28.97 -1.30 -52.98
CA ALA A 112 28.78 -0.99 -51.58
C ALA A 112 28.38 0.48 -51.37
N GLN A 113 27.11 0.72 -51.06
CA GLN A 113 26.69 1.95 -50.42
C GLN A 113 26.69 1.71 -48.91
N SER A 114 27.67 2.32 -48.25
CA SER A 114 27.78 2.40 -46.80
C SER A 114 26.47 2.92 -46.22
N SER A 115 25.64 2.02 -45.68
CA SER A 115 24.54 2.42 -44.82
C SER A 115 25.15 2.99 -43.54
N PRO A 116 24.93 4.26 -43.17
CA PRO A 116 25.35 4.76 -41.87
C PRO A 116 24.63 3.91 -40.82
N SER A 117 25.40 3.27 -39.94
CA SER A 117 24.87 2.62 -38.75
C SER A 117 23.95 3.60 -38.04
N ALA A 118 22.67 3.29 -37.98
CA ALA A 118 21.74 4.08 -37.19
C ALA A 118 22.29 4.19 -35.76
N PRO A 119 22.35 5.39 -35.16
CA PRO A 119 22.73 5.53 -33.76
C PRO A 119 21.76 4.67 -32.93
N GLY A 120 22.34 3.88 -32.01
CA GLY A 120 21.62 2.88 -31.24
C GLY A 120 20.31 3.42 -30.69
N SER A 121 19.23 2.67 -30.91
CA SER A 121 17.97 2.91 -30.22
C SER A 121 18.29 2.99 -28.72
N PRO A 122 18.00 4.11 -28.01
CA PRO A 122 18.19 4.14 -26.58
C PRO A 122 17.29 3.06 -26.01
N SER A 123 17.88 2.01 -25.44
CA SER A 123 17.14 1.11 -24.57
C SER A 123 16.47 2.00 -23.53
N ALA A 124 15.15 2.11 -23.62
CA ALA A 124 14.37 2.72 -22.56
C ALA A 124 14.59 1.85 -21.33
N THR A 125 15.52 2.25 -20.46
CA THR A 125 15.68 1.66 -19.14
C THR A 125 14.39 1.93 -18.41
N GLY A 126 13.44 1.00 -18.50
CA GLY A 126 12.19 1.06 -17.78
C GLY A 126 12.50 1.13 -16.30
N THR A 127 12.04 2.18 -15.64
CA THR A 127 12.18 2.32 -14.19
C THR A 127 11.46 1.16 -13.53
N ALA A 128 12.21 0.31 -12.82
CA ALA A 128 11.67 -0.86 -12.14
C ALA A 128 10.75 -0.45 -10.99
N ALA A 129 9.81 -1.34 -10.64
CA ALA A 129 8.96 -1.15 -9.48
C ALA A 129 9.77 -1.23 -8.18
N THR A 130 9.46 -0.35 -7.23
CA THR A 130 10.09 -0.31 -5.90
C THR A 130 9.11 -0.87 -4.87
N SER A 131 9.57 -1.79 -4.02
CA SER A 131 8.77 -2.31 -2.90
C SER A 131 9.32 -1.86 -1.56
N ILE A 132 8.42 -1.54 -0.63
CA ILE A 132 8.74 -1.09 0.73
C ILE A 132 7.85 -1.86 1.70
N GLU A 133 8.48 -2.61 2.61
CA GLU A 133 7.78 -3.36 3.67
C GLU A 133 7.15 -2.40 4.69
N ALA A 134 5.98 -2.74 5.22
CA ALA A 134 5.29 -1.91 6.21
C ALA A 134 6.08 -1.85 7.54
N GLU A 135 6.69 -2.96 7.93
CA GLU A 135 7.49 -3.09 9.15
C GLU A 135 8.89 -2.49 9.05
N ALA A 136 9.30 -2.03 7.86
CA ALA A 136 10.63 -1.46 7.62
C ALA A 136 11.00 -0.41 8.69
N ALA A 137 12.22 -0.51 9.21
CA ALA A 137 12.68 0.34 10.32
C ALA A 137 12.72 1.85 9.95
N ALA A 138 12.83 2.16 8.65
CA ALA A 138 12.79 3.53 8.16
C ALA A 138 11.37 4.15 8.13
N ASN A 139 10.33 3.32 8.22
CA ASN A 139 8.95 3.82 8.27
C ASN A 139 8.66 4.46 9.62
N ARG A 140 7.78 5.47 9.61
CA ARG A 140 7.32 6.08 10.85
C ARG A 140 6.07 5.34 11.32
N ARG A 141 6.19 4.72 12.50
CA ARG A 141 5.15 3.94 13.15
C ARG A 141 4.98 4.45 14.58
N PRO A 142 3.81 5.01 14.94
CA PRO A 142 3.48 5.28 16.33
C PRO A 142 3.66 4.02 17.18
N SER A 143 4.13 4.17 18.43
CA SER A 143 4.49 3.05 19.31
C SER A 143 3.32 2.12 19.64
N GLN A 144 2.08 2.56 19.45
CA GLN A 144 0.90 1.76 19.66
C GLN A 144 0.55 0.84 18.46
N MET A 145 1.28 0.94 17.35
CA MET A 145 1.22 -0.03 16.25
C MET A 145 2.24 -1.13 16.49
N THR A 146 1.85 -2.37 16.17
CA THR A 146 2.68 -3.54 16.43
C THR A 146 3.11 -4.20 15.12
N VAL A 147 4.35 -4.68 15.06
CA VAL A 147 4.77 -5.62 14.02
C VAL A 147 4.41 -7.01 14.49
N ARG A 148 3.68 -7.77 13.68
CA ARG A 148 3.41 -9.18 13.94
C ARG A 148 4.12 -10.05 12.92
N GLU A 149 4.51 -11.24 13.36
CA GLU A 149 5.05 -12.29 12.50
C GLU A 149 3.90 -12.97 11.75
N VAL A 150 4.04 -13.07 10.42
CA VAL A 150 3.07 -13.68 9.50
C VAL A 150 3.87 -14.32 8.37
N SER A 151 4.06 -15.64 8.40
CA SER A 151 4.94 -16.32 7.44
C SER A 151 4.53 -16.17 5.97
N THR A 152 3.27 -15.83 5.71
CA THR A 152 2.72 -15.60 4.36
C THR A 152 2.89 -14.16 3.87
N ALA A 153 3.20 -13.22 4.76
CA ALA A 153 3.49 -11.83 4.41
C ALA A 153 4.89 -11.70 3.79
N SER A 154 5.08 -10.65 3.00
CA SER A 154 6.40 -10.24 2.55
C SER A 154 7.28 -9.97 3.77
N GLY A 155 8.55 -10.36 3.72
CA GLY A 155 9.45 -10.26 4.88
C GLY A 155 9.03 -11.10 6.10
N GLY A 156 7.97 -11.89 6.01
CA GLY A 156 7.41 -12.69 7.11
C GLY A 156 6.67 -11.86 8.16
N ARG A 157 6.34 -10.59 7.88
CA ARG A 157 5.82 -9.65 8.88
C ARG A 157 4.76 -8.72 8.31
N ALA A 158 3.92 -8.18 9.19
CA ALA A 158 2.95 -7.14 8.86
C ALA A 158 2.77 -6.18 10.03
N VAL A 159 2.28 -4.97 9.74
CA VAL A 159 1.97 -3.96 10.75
C VAL A 159 0.47 -3.96 11.05
N THR A 160 0.13 -4.09 12.34
CA THR A 160 -1.23 -4.03 12.86
C THR A 160 -1.46 -2.80 13.75
N GLY A 161 -2.73 -2.47 13.99
CA GLY A 161 -3.13 -1.31 14.81
C GLY A 161 -3.09 0.03 14.08
N ILE A 162 -3.18 0.01 12.75
CA ILE A 162 -3.23 1.20 11.89
C ILE A 162 -4.66 1.78 11.92
N GLY A 163 -4.78 3.10 12.03
CA GLY A 163 -6.06 3.78 12.27
C GLY A 163 -6.25 4.17 13.72
N ASN A 164 -7.49 4.44 14.13
CA ASN A 164 -7.82 4.99 15.44
C ASN A 164 -7.00 6.24 15.78
N ASN A 165 -6.96 7.20 14.84
CA ASN A 165 -6.16 8.42 14.89
C ASN A 165 -4.64 8.17 14.88
N ARG A 166 -4.20 7.05 14.29
CA ARG A 166 -2.79 6.70 14.08
C ARG A 166 -2.54 6.47 12.59
N THR A 167 -1.38 6.94 12.13
CA THR A 167 -0.97 6.87 10.73
C THR A 167 0.35 6.13 10.60
N LEU A 168 0.38 5.13 9.71
CA LEU A 168 1.62 4.52 9.22
C LEU A 168 2.14 5.39 8.08
N THR A 169 3.40 5.80 8.13
CA THR A 169 4.05 6.53 7.04
C THR A 169 5.17 5.69 6.44
N PHE A 170 4.96 5.24 5.21
CA PHE A 170 6.00 4.68 4.35
C PHE A 170 6.93 5.80 3.90
N THR A 171 8.23 5.61 4.12
CA THR A 171 9.29 6.53 3.70
C THR A 171 10.12 5.90 2.57
N GLY A 172 11.02 6.67 1.95
CA GLY A 172 11.87 6.17 0.86
C GLY A 172 11.15 5.95 -0.47
N VAL A 173 9.97 6.55 -0.65
CA VAL A 173 9.22 6.47 -1.90
C VAL A 173 9.78 7.50 -2.87
N THR A 174 10.62 7.08 -3.81
CA THR A 174 11.22 7.95 -4.82
C THR A 174 10.50 7.88 -6.16
N ALA A 175 10.29 9.02 -6.82
CA ALA A 175 9.90 9.08 -8.23
C ALA A 175 10.90 9.90 -9.03
N GLN A 176 11.32 9.42 -10.20
CA GLN A 176 12.28 10.16 -11.04
C GLN A 176 11.69 11.42 -11.66
N ARG A 177 10.38 11.39 -11.94
CA ARG A 177 9.61 12.51 -12.48
C ARG A 177 8.30 12.60 -11.72
N ALA A 178 7.75 13.81 -11.64
CA ALA A 178 6.39 13.98 -11.14
C ALA A 178 5.41 13.32 -12.11
N GLY A 179 4.41 12.62 -11.59
CA GLY A 179 3.47 11.89 -12.44
C GLY A 179 2.60 10.89 -11.67
N GLU A 180 1.68 10.28 -12.41
CA GLU A 180 0.89 9.17 -11.89
C GLU A 180 1.72 7.89 -11.85
N VAL A 181 1.52 7.12 -10.78
CA VAL A 181 2.11 5.81 -10.59
C VAL A 181 1.03 4.83 -10.17
N THR A 182 1.32 3.55 -10.34
CA THR A 182 0.53 2.46 -9.78
C THR A 182 1.06 2.15 -8.38
N LEU A 183 0.22 2.34 -7.37
CA LEU A 183 0.50 1.91 -6.00
C LEU A 183 -0.29 0.62 -5.74
N THR A 184 0.42 -0.47 -5.47
CA THR A 184 -0.15 -1.73 -5.00
C THR A 184 0.12 -1.87 -3.51
N VAL A 185 -0.92 -2.17 -2.74
CA VAL A 185 -0.84 -2.31 -1.29
C VAL A 185 -1.18 -3.75 -0.93
N GLY A 186 -0.21 -4.47 -0.36
CA GLY A 186 -0.40 -5.77 0.26
C GLY A 186 -0.99 -5.63 1.66
N TYR A 187 -2.01 -6.41 1.98
CA TYR A 187 -2.75 -6.30 3.24
C TYR A 187 -3.36 -7.63 3.68
N LEU A 188 -3.75 -7.70 4.96
CA LEU A 188 -4.44 -8.83 5.56
C LEU A 188 -5.66 -8.34 6.35
N SER A 189 -6.80 -9.01 6.19
CA SER A 189 -8.04 -8.69 6.92
C SER A 189 -9.05 -9.83 6.86
N THR A 190 -9.69 -10.16 7.97
CA THR A 190 -10.83 -11.11 7.98
C THR A 190 -12.15 -10.45 7.56
N GLU A 191 -12.21 -9.13 7.52
CA GLU A 191 -13.42 -8.37 7.22
C GLU A 191 -13.14 -7.25 6.20
N ASP A 192 -14.19 -6.73 5.58
CA ASP A 192 -14.08 -5.55 4.73
C ASP A 192 -13.68 -4.34 5.58
N ARG A 193 -12.59 -3.67 5.20
CA ARG A 193 -12.11 -2.45 5.86
C ARG A 193 -11.95 -1.31 4.87
N SER A 194 -11.81 -0.11 5.41
CA SER A 194 -11.37 1.04 4.63
C SER A 194 -10.25 1.77 5.35
N CYS A 195 -9.35 2.35 4.57
CA CYS A 195 -8.25 3.16 5.06
C CYS A 195 -8.17 4.44 4.24
N TRP A 196 -7.82 5.55 4.87
CA TRP A 196 -7.44 6.75 4.14
C TRP A 196 -5.98 6.62 3.75
N LEU A 197 -5.69 6.80 2.46
CA LEU A 197 -4.35 6.83 1.89
C LEU A 197 -4.03 8.22 1.36
N ARG A 198 -2.78 8.65 1.51
CA ARG A 198 -2.28 9.90 0.92
C ARG A 198 -0.88 9.67 0.37
N ALA A 199 -0.62 10.18 -0.84
CA ALA A 199 0.69 10.14 -1.47
C ALA A 199 1.30 11.54 -1.50
N GLY A 200 2.50 11.68 -0.95
CA GLY A 200 3.23 12.94 -0.85
C GLY A 200 2.36 14.08 -0.33
N ARG A 201 2.21 15.12 -1.13
CA ARG A 201 1.40 16.31 -0.79
C ARG A 201 -0.06 16.23 -1.24
N GLY A 202 -0.48 15.13 -1.88
CA GLY A 202 -1.82 14.96 -2.42
C GLY A 202 -2.94 14.95 -1.36
N ASN A 203 -4.18 14.80 -1.82
CA ASN A 203 -5.33 14.69 -0.92
C ASN A 203 -5.44 13.26 -0.34
N TRP A 204 -6.04 13.15 0.84
CA TRP A 204 -6.44 11.86 1.37
C TRP A 204 -7.54 11.25 0.50
N GLN A 205 -7.39 9.98 0.12
CA GLN A 205 -8.38 9.19 -0.59
C GLN A 205 -8.79 7.99 0.25
N GLN A 206 -10.10 7.72 0.35
CA GLN A 206 -10.58 6.53 1.03
C GLN A 206 -10.46 5.33 0.09
N VAL A 207 -9.78 4.28 0.56
CA VAL A 207 -9.59 3.04 -0.19
C VAL A 207 -10.29 1.91 0.54
N ARG A 208 -11.05 1.11 -0.22
CA ARG A 208 -11.72 -0.09 0.28
C ARG A 208 -10.78 -1.28 0.15
N PHE A 209 -10.70 -2.07 1.21
CA PHE A 209 -9.95 -3.30 1.33
C PHE A 209 -10.94 -4.43 1.61
N PRO A 210 -11.39 -5.18 0.60
CA PRO A 210 -12.22 -6.36 0.82
C PRO A 210 -11.51 -7.37 1.73
N SER A 211 -12.28 -8.17 2.46
CA SER A 211 -11.71 -9.27 3.28
C SER A 211 -10.74 -10.12 2.45
N SER A 212 -9.54 -10.36 2.97
CA SER A 212 -8.61 -11.36 2.42
C SER A 212 -8.99 -12.77 2.87
N GLY A 213 -10.01 -12.92 3.74
CA GLY A 213 -10.55 -14.19 4.22
C GLY A 213 -9.87 -14.73 5.48
N ALA A 214 -8.66 -14.27 5.81
CA ALA A 214 -7.93 -14.69 7.01
C ALA A 214 -6.85 -13.66 7.39
N TRP A 215 -6.47 -13.63 8.68
CA TRP A 215 -5.37 -12.79 9.15
C TRP A 215 -3.99 -13.30 8.71
N ASP A 216 -3.87 -14.45 8.08
CA ASP A 216 -2.63 -15.01 7.51
C ASP A 216 -2.72 -15.18 5.99
N ARG A 217 -3.71 -14.56 5.34
CA ARG A 217 -3.83 -14.52 3.87
C ARG A 217 -3.60 -13.09 3.38
N VAL A 218 -2.55 -12.90 2.58
CA VAL A 218 -2.27 -11.63 1.92
C VAL A 218 -3.20 -11.46 0.72
N ALA A 219 -3.80 -10.27 0.61
CA ALA A 219 -4.48 -9.79 -0.57
C ALA A 219 -3.85 -8.46 -1.02
N THR A 220 -4.24 -7.97 -2.19
CA THR A 220 -3.73 -6.70 -2.73
C THR A 220 -4.85 -5.81 -3.23
N VAL A 221 -4.73 -4.51 -2.98
CA VAL A 221 -5.48 -3.48 -3.71
C VAL A 221 -4.52 -2.62 -4.51
N THR A 222 -5.00 -2.09 -5.64
CA THR A 222 -4.22 -1.24 -6.51
C THR A 222 -4.96 0.08 -6.72
N LEU A 223 -4.22 1.19 -6.64
CA LEU A 223 -4.75 2.53 -6.84
C LEU A 223 -3.77 3.40 -7.63
N THR A 224 -4.32 4.41 -8.30
CA THR A 224 -3.54 5.47 -8.92
C THR A 224 -3.22 6.54 -7.89
N VAL A 225 -1.95 6.88 -7.77
CA VAL A 225 -1.52 8.03 -6.97
C VAL A 225 -0.59 8.91 -7.79
N ARG A 226 -0.50 10.18 -7.42
CA ARG A 226 0.43 11.13 -8.03
C ARG A 226 1.59 11.38 -7.08
N LEU A 227 2.81 11.23 -7.59
CA LEU A 227 4.04 11.55 -6.87
C LEU A 227 4.69 12.77 -7.49
N GLU A 228 5.42 13.53 -6.67
CA GLU A 228 6.33 14.57 -7.14
C GLU A 228 7.69 13.97 -7.49
N ALA A 229 8.49 14.67 -8.31
CA ALA A 229 9.86 14.24 -8.56
C ALA A 229 10.68 14.26 -7.25
N GLY A 230 11.51 13.24 -7.04
CA GLY A 230 12.29 13.05 -5.83
C GLY A 230 11.56 12.26 -4.75
N GLN A 231 11.76 12.66 -3.49
CA GLN A 231 11.28 11.95 -2.31
C GLN A 231 9.82 12.25 -2.01
N ASN A 232 9.06 11.19 -1.75
CA ASN A 232 7.66 11.22 -1.36
C ASN A 232 7.46 10.30 -0.14
N THR A 233 6.24 10.36 0.41
CA THR A 233 5.74 9.44 1.41
C THR A 233 4.44 8.82 0.93
N ILE A 234 4.10 7.63 1.43
CA ILE A 234 2.74 7.12 1.41
C ILE A 234 2.27 7.03 2.86
N GLU A 235 1.13 7.63 3.16
CA GLU A 235 0.53 7.64 4.49
C GLU A 235 -0.75 6.82 4.49
N ALA A 236 -0.93 5.98 5.51
CA ALA A 236 -2.11 5.14 5.71
C ALA A 236 -2.66 5.32 7.13
N GLY A 237 -3.92 5.71 7.25
CA GLY A 237 -4.53 5.94 8.56
C GLY A 237 -6.06 5.98 8.50
N ASN A 238 -6.67 6.14 9.67
CA ASN A 238 -8.10 6.31 9.80
C ASN A 238 -8.42 7.08 11.09
N THR A 239 -9.63 7.64 11.18
CA THR A 239 -10.07 8.42 12.32
C THR A 239 -10.34 7.55 13.55
N THR A 240 -10.60 8.19 14.69
CA THR A 240 -10.91 7.52 15.96
C THR A 240 -11.98 6.43 15.79
N GLY A 241 -11.74 5.26 16.39
CA GLY A 241 -12.65 4.12 16.37
C GLY A 241 -12.70 3.34 15.04
N ARG A 242 -11.90 3.70 14.04
CA ARG A 242 -11.83 2.99 12.75
C ARG A 242 -10.44 2.44 12.49
N TRP A 243 -10.36 1.20 12.03
CA TRP A 243 -9.10 0.51 11.80
C TRP A 243 -8.90 0.20 10.32
N CYS A 244 -7.66 0.37 9.85
CA CYS A 244 -7.23 -0.13 8.55
C CYS A 244 -7.02 -1.66 8.64
N PRO A 245 -6.90 -2.37 7.51
CA PRO A 245 -6.35 -3.73 7.54
C PRO A 245 -4.90 -3.71 8.06
N ASP A 246 -4.38 -4.90 8.37
CA ASP A 246 -2.94 -5.04 8.59
C ASP A 246 -2.23 -4.84 7.25
N LEU A 247 -1.16 -4.07 7.25
CA LEU A 247 -0.40 -3.79 6.03
C LEU A 247 0.89 -4.61 6.00
N ASP A 248 1.10 -5.27 4.86
CA ASP A 248 2.26 -6.10 4.55
C ASP A 248 3.33 -5.24 3.86
N ARG A 249 3.05 -4.78 2.64
CA ARG A 249 3.97 -3.95 1.86
C ARG A 249 3.27 -3.00 0.91
N ILE A 250 4.02 -2.03 0.39
CA ILE A 250 3.63 -1.30 -0.81
C ILE A 250 4.60 -1.58 -1.96
N THR A 251 4.08 -1.56 -3.18
CA THR A 251 4.85 -1.57 -4.41
C THR A 251 4.45 -0.37 -5.26
N VAL A 252 5.44 0.40 -5.70
CA VAL A 252 5.26 1.59 -6.54
C VAL A 252 5.86 1.31 -7.91
N ALA A 253 5.03 1.33 -8.95
CA ALA A 253 5.44 1.12 -10.32
C ALA A 253 5.10 2.35 -11.18
N PRO A 254 5.99 2.79 -12.08
CA PRO A 254 5.64 3.79 -13.10
C PRO A 254 4.41 3.36 -13.90
N ARG A 255 3.61 4.33 -14.34
CA ARG A 255 2.52 4.10 -15.29
C ARG A 255 2.94 4.42 -16.72
#